data_AF-A0A7Y3E7K4-F1
#
_entry.id   AF-A0A7Y3E7K4-F1
#
_cell.length_a   1.000
_cell.length_b   1.000
_cell.length_c   1.000
_cell.angle_alpha   90.00
_cell.angle_beta   90.00
_cell.angle_gamma   90.00
#
_symmetry.space_group_name_H-M   'P 1'
#
loop_
_entity.id
_entity.type
_entity.pdbx_description
1 polymer ?
#
loop_
_entity_poly.entity_id
_entity_poly.type
_entity_poly.pdbx_seq_one_letter_code
_entity_poly.pdbx_strand_id
1 'polypeptide(L)'
;MDLFDWTNIRIIDIVDIVLVAILLYYLYKLVKGTVAINIFIGIVILYATWQLTELLEMEMLSYVLGGFLGVGMIALVVVFQQEIRKFLLLLGSTNFKARKRLFKRLTFFSEDSTAVTNIRAIINALGKMSSTKTGALIVIQRNQSLDFVKSTGDAMHVTVNQPIIESIFFKNSPLHDGAMIIEDNTITATRAILPISNDRNIPQRFGLRHRAAIGITEKSDAVSIVVSEENGQISYIKEGDFVLFEDLEELYSILEKDLS
;
A
#
# COMPACT_ATOMS: atom_id res chain seq x y z
N MET A 1 -36.18 25.37 -19.03
CA MET A 1 -36.69 24.00 -19.15
C MET A 1 -36.10 23.44 -20.42
N ASP A 2 -35.22 22.44 -20.30
CA ASP A 2 -34.80 21.45 -21.32
C ASP A 2 -33.77 20.54 -20.64
N LEU A 3 -34.22 19.78 -19.64
CA LEU A 3 -33.38 18.89 -18.80
C LEU A 3 -33.62 17.40 -19.10
N PHE A 4 -34.44 17.07 -20.11
CA PHE A 4 -34.92 15.69 -20.34
C PHE A 4 -35.00 15.33 -21.84
N ASP A 5 -33.93 15.59 -22.60
CA ASP A 5 -33.78 15.05 -23.96
C ASP A 5 -33.06 13.68 -23.89
N TRP A 6 -33.78 12.63 -23.47
CA TRP A 6 -33.25 11.27 -23.25
C TRP A 6 -32.91 10.51 -24.54
N THR A 7 -33.13 11.11 -25.71
CA THR A 7 -33.07 10.45 -27.02
C THR A 7 -31.77 10.70 -27.79
N ASN A 8 -30.85 11.52 -27.27
CA ASN A 8 -29.56 11.83 -27.92
C ASN A 8 -28.37 11.55 -26.99
N ILE A 9 -28.24 10.29 -26.54
CA ILE A 9 -27.05 9.84 -25.81
C ILE A 9 -25.87 9.81 -26.77
N ARG A 10 -24.94 10.74 -26.63
CA ARG A 10 -23.69 10.74 -27.40
C ARG A 10 -22.76 9.70 -26.80
N ILE A 11 -21.88 9.12 -27.62
CA ILE A 11 -20.81 8.21 -27.15
C ILE A 11 -19.96 8.89 -26.06
N ILE A 12 -19.80 10.21 -26.14
CA ILE A 12 -19.11 11.03 -25.15
C ILE A 12 -19.81 10.99 -23.79
N ASP A 13 -21.14 11.01 -23.73
CA ASP A 13 -21.90 10.97 -22.47
C ASP A 13 -21.72 9.60 -21.79
N ILE A 14 -21.65 8.52 -22.58
CA ILE A 14 -21.37 7.17 -22.06
C ILE A 14 -19.95 7.11 -21.49
N VAL A 15 -18.96 7.64 -22.21
CA VAL A 15 -17.56 7.68 -21.75
C VAL A 15 -17.44 8.51 -20.47
N ASP A 16 -18.14 9.63 -20.39
CA ASP A 16 -18.15 10.50 -19.21
C ASP A 16 -18.76 9.80 -17.99
N ILE A 17 -19.95 9.17 -18.15
CA ILE A 17 -20.59 8.40 -17.07
C ILE A 17 -19.67 7.27 -16.59
N VAL A 18 -19.00 6.56 -17.50
CA VAL A 18 -18.06 5.49 -17.14
C VAL A 18 -16.85 6.05 -16.38
N LEU A 19 -16.29 7.17 -16.83
CA LEU A 19 -15.17 7.83 -16.14
C LEU A 19 -15.57 8.30 -14.75
N VAL A 20 -16.73 8.94 -14.62
CA VAL A 20 -17.28 9.39 -13.32
C VAL A 20 -17.55 8.18 -12.42
N ALA A 21 -18.11 7.09 -12.94
CA ALA A 21 -18.35 5.87 -12.17
C ALA A 21 -17.05 5.25 -11.64
N ILE A 22 -16.01 5.19 -12.48
CA ILE A 22 -14.67 4.73 -12.08
C ILE A 22 -14.10 5.66 -10.99
N LEU A 23 -14.18 6.97 -11.19
CA LEU A 23 -13.70 7.97 -10.23
C LEU A 23 -14.40 7.81 -8.88
N LEU A 24 -15.73 7.73 -8.87
CA LEU A 24 -16.53 7.53 -7.65
C LEU A 24 -16.23 6.19 -6.98
N TYR A 25 -16.02 5.12 -7.74
CA TYR A 25 -15.65 3.81 -7.20
C TYR A 25 -14.30 3.88 -6.45
N TYR A 26 -13.29 4.51 -7.04
CA TYR A 26 -12.00 4.69 -6.36
C TYR A 26 -12.10 5.61 -5.15
N LEU A 27 -12.91 6.68 -5.22
CA LEU A 27 -13.17 7.57 -4.10
C LEU A 27 -13.81 6.81 -2.93
N TYR A 28 -14.83 5.99 -3.22
CA TYR A 28 -15.47 5.12 -2.24
C TYR A 28 -14.47 4.11 -1.64
N LYS A 29 -13.68 3.43 -2.48
CA LYS A 29 -12.67 2.47 -2.01
C LYS A 29 -11.62 3.12 -1.11
N LEU A 30 -11.25 4.38 -1.37
CA LEU A 30 -10.28 5.13 -0.58
C LEU A 30 -10.80 5.46 0.82
N VAL A 31 -12.09 5.77 0.95
CA VAL A 31 -12.72 6.20 2.20
C VAL A 31 -13.29 5.01 3.00
N LYS A 32 -13.63 3.90 2.33
CA LYS A 32 -14.22 2.71 2.96
C LYS A 32 -13.30 2.12 4.04
N GLY A 33 -13.88 1.86 5.22
CA GLY A 33 -13.16 1.29 6.37
C GLY A 33 -12.42 2.31 7.23
N THR A 34 -12.43 3.60 6.85
CA THR A 34 -11.88 4.69 7.66
C THR A 34 -12.97 5.40 8.45
N VAL A 35 -12.59 6.14 9.50
CA VAL A 35 -13.51 6.99 10.29
C VAL A 35 -14.20 8.06 9.41
N ALA A 36 -13.59 8.42 8.27
CA ALA A 36 -14.12 9.42 7.35
C ALA A 36 -15.52 9.10 6.80
N ILE A 37 -15.89 7.82 6.63
CA ILE A 37 -17.24 7.48 6.14
C ILE A 37 -18.32 7.88 7.16
N ASN A 38 -18.05 7.70 8.45
CA ASN A 38 -18.97 8.05 9.52
C ASN A 38 -19.07 9.58 9.65
N ILE A 39 -17.95 10.29 9.49
CA ILE A 39 -17.91 11.76 9.47
C ILE A 39 -18.75 12.29 8.31
N PHE A 40 -18.57 11.73 7.11
CA PHE A 40 -19.33 12.12 5.91
C PHE A 40 -20.83 11.93 6.11
N ILE A 41 -21.27 10.77 6.60
CA ILE A 41 -22.68 10.50 6.91
C ILE A 41 -23.21 11.50 7.94
N GLY A 42 -22.44 11.80 8.99
CA GLY A 42 -22.81 12.79 10.00
C GLY A 42 -23.03 14.19 9.41
N ILE A 43 -22.13 14.63 8.51
CA ILE A 43 -22.26 15.92 7.81
C ILE A 43 -23.50 15.93 6.91
N VAL A 44 -23.77 14.86 6.16
CA VAL A 44 -24.94 14.76 5.30
C VAL A 44 -26.24 14.84 6.11
N ILE A 45 -26.32 14.15 7.25
CA ILE A 45 -27.47 14.22 8.16
C ILE A 45 -27.64 15.64 8.72
N LEU A 46 -26.54 16.26 9.16
CA LEU A 46 -26.56 17.61 9.71
C LEU A 46 -26.98 18.65 8.66
N TYR A 47 -26.49 18.53 7.42
CA TYR A 47 -26.90 19.35 6.29
C TYR A 47 -28.38 19.15 5.92
N ALA A 48 -28.85 17.90 5.87
CA ALA A 48 -30.26 17.60 5.61
C ALA A 48 -31.17 18.16 6.72
N THR A 49 -30.72 18.11 7.98
CA THR A 49 -31.45 18.70 9.11
C THR A 49 -31.51 20.22 8.98
N TRP A 50 -30.41 20.86 8.62
CA TRP A 50 -30.38 22.30 8.35
C TRP A 50 -31.34 22.69 7.21
N GLN A 51 -31.35 21.93 6.11
CA GLN A 51 -32.26 22.16 4.99
C GLN A 51 -33.73 22.00 5.41
N LEU A 52 -34.02 21.01 6.26
CA LEU A 52 -35.35 20.81 6.83
C LEU A 52 -35.77 21.98 7.72
N THR A 53 -34.86 22.54 8.51
CA THR A 53 -35.16 23.70 9.37
C THR A 53 -35.40 24.96 8.55
N GLU A 54 -34.72 25.13 7.42
CA GLU A 54 -34.94 26.23 6.48
C GLU A 54 -36.30 26.10 5.80
N LEU A 55 -36.67 24.88 5.38
CA LEU A 55 -37.97 24.57 4.78
C LEU A 55 -39.14 24.81 5.76
N LEU A 56 -38.93 24.56 7.04
CA LEU A 56 -39.91 24.76 8.12
C LEU A 56 -39.88 26.19 8.71
N GLU A 57 -39.10 27.11 8.13
CA GLU A 57 -38.96 28.51 8.58
C GLU A 57 -38.49 28.65 10.04
N MET A 58 -37.70 27.69 10.55
CA MET A 58 -37.15 27.73 11.91
C MET A 58 -35.91 28.63 11.97
N GLU A 59 -36.10 29.95 12.03
CA GLU A 59 -35.03 30.95 11.89
C GLU A 59 -33.84 30.74 12.84
N MET A 60 -34.10 30.59 14.14
CA MET A 60 -33.04 30.46 15.15
C MET A 60 -32.20 29.19 14.95
N LEU A 61 -32.85 28.06 14.69
CA LEU A 61 -32.17 26.79 14.52
C LEU A 61 -31.40 26.75 13.19
N SER A 62 -31.99 27.31 12.13
CA SER A 62 -31.34 27.45 10.82
C SER A 62 -30.10 28.33 10.90
N TYR A 63 -30.16 29.43 11.67
CA TYR A 63 -29.01 30.31 11.89
C TYR A 63 -27.88 29.60 12.65
N VAL A 64 -28.19 28.89 13.74
CA VAL A 64 -27.18 28.15 14.52
C VAL A 64 -26.56 27.01 13.72
N LEU A 65 -27.38 26.19 13.06
CA LEU A 65 -26.91 25.07 12.23
C LEU A 65 -26.12 25.56 11.00
N GLY A 66 -26.57 26.63 10.34
CA GLY A 66 -25.85 27.24 9.22
C GLY A 66 -24.49 27.81 9.63
N GLY A 67 -24.43 28.48 10.78
CA GLY A 67 -23.16 28.95 11.37
C GLY A 67 -22.21 27.78 11.70
N PHE A 68 -22.75 26.70 12.28
CA PHE A 68 -21.98 25.50 12.56
C PHE A 68 -21.46 24.82 11.28
N LEU A 69 -22.27 24.72 10.23
CA LEU A 69 -21.84 24.21 8.91
C LEU A 69 -20.75 25.07 8.28
N GLY A 70 -20.85 26.40 8.40
CA GLY A 70 -19.85 27.34 7.87
C GLY A 70 -18.47 27.17 8.51
N VAL A 71 -18.39 27.22 9.85
CA VAL A 71 -17.12 26.98 10.58
C VAL A 71 -16.70 25.52 10.47
N GLY A 72 -17.68 24.61 10.49
CA GLY A 72 -17.50 23.18 10.36
C GLY A 72 -16.83 22.79 9.03
N MET A 73 -17.10 23.51 7.94
CA MET A 73 -16.42 23.29 6.65
C MET A 73 -14.91 23.54 6.74
N ILE A 74 -14.48 24.59 7.43
CA ILE A 74 -13.05 24.88 7.63
C ILE A 74 -12.42 23.79 8.51
N ALA A 75 -13.08 23.44 9.61
CA ALA A 75 -12.62 22.36 10.50
C ALA A 75 -12.53 21.01 9.75
N LEU A 76 -13.48 20.73 8.86
CA LEU A 76 -13.50 19.57 8.00
C LEU A 76 -12.26 19.54 7.11
N VAL A 77 -11.93 20.61 6.39
CA VAL A 77 -10.72 20.66 5.55
C VAL A 77 -9.45 20.39 6.37
N VAL A 78 -9.36 20.91 7.59
CA VAL A 78 -8.23 20.67 8.49
C VAL A 78 -8.16 19.21 8.95
N VAL A 79 -9.30 18.62 9.34
CA VAL A 79 -9.38 17.21 9.75
C VAL A 79 -9.01 16.28 8.58
N PHE A 80 -9.53 16.57 7.38
CA PHE A 80 -9.31 15.80 6.17
C PHE A 80 -7.98 16.12 5.45
N GLN A 81 -7.14 16.96 6.04
CA GLN A 81 -5.88 17.39 5.42
C GLN A 81 -4.96 16.20 5.10
N GLN A 82 -4.94 15.18 5.96
CA GLN A 82 -4.08 14.00 5.78
C GLN A 82 -4.54 13.12 4.62
N GLU A 83 -5.85 12.95 4.46
CA GLU A 83 -6.49 12.21 3.37
C GLU A 83 -6.26 12.91 2.04
N ILE A 84 -6.45 14.23 1.99
CA ILE A 84 -6.16 15.04 0.80
C ILE A 84 -4.69 14.90 0.41
N ARG A 85 -3.77 14.98 1.39
CA ARG A 85 -2.34 14.77 1.15
C ARG A 85 -2.06 13.37 0.62
N LYS A 86 -2.64 12.33 1.22
CA LYS A 86 -2.48 10.93 0.77
C LYS A 86 -2.99 10.74 -0.66
N PHE A 87 -4.14 11.30 -0.99
CA PHE A 87 -4.71 11.27 -2.33
C PHE A 87 -3.82 11.98 -3.36
N LEU A 88 -3.36 13.19 -3.06
CA LEU A 88 -2.44 13.93 -3.93
C LEU A 88 -1.10 13.23 -4.10
N LEU A 89 -0.60 12.57 -3.06
CA LEU A 89 0.59 11.73 -3.15
C LEU A 89 0.34 10.49 -4.02
N LEU A 90 -0.85 9.89 -4.00
CA LEU A 90 -1.18 8.78 -4.91
C LEU A 90 -1.25 9.26 -6.37
N LEU A 91 -1.88 10.41 -6.63
CA LEU A 91 -1.97 11.02 -7.97
C LEU A 91 -0.62 11.52 -8.49
N GLY A 92 0.18 12.12 -7.61
CA GLY A 92 1.46 12.75 -7.90
C GLY A 92 2.66 11.83 -7.73
N SER A 93 2.52 10.69 -7.06
CA SER A 93 3.51 9.63 -7.12
C SER A 93 3.67 9.29 -8.58
N THR A 94 4.82 9.65 -9.12
CA THR A 94 5.17 9.52 -10.51
C THR A 94 5.36 8.03 -10.78
N ASN A 95 4.24 7.33 -10.91
CA ASN A 95 4.04 6.07 -11.59
C ASN A 95 4.37 6.20 -13.08
N PHE A 96 5.30 7.08 -13.45
CA PHE A 96 5.87 7.18 -14.79
C PHE A 96 6.57 5.86 -15.15
N LYS A 97 7.09 5.11 -14.17
CA LYS A 97 7.56 3.73 -14.37
C LYS A 97 6.41 2.73 -14.59
N ALA A 98 5.27 2.87 -13.92
CA ALA A 98 4.07 2.04 -14.17
C ALA A 98 3.39 2.39 -15.51
N ARG A 99 3.37 3.67 -15.93
CA ARG A 99 2.99 4.07 -17.30
C ARG A 99 4.01 3.58 -18.33
N LYS A 100 5.30 3.54 -18.00
CA LYS A 100 6.32 2.90 -18.86
C LYS A 100 6.06 1.40 -18.96
N ARG A 101 5.60 0.71 -17.89
CA ARG A 101 5.16 -0.70 -17.91
C ARG A 101 3.88 -0.89 -18.75
N LEU A 102 2.92 0.04 -18.67
CA LEU A 102 1.69 0.03 -19.46
C LEU A 102 1.91 0.34 -20.95
N PHE A 103 2.74 1.35 -21.26
CA PHE A 103 3.17 1.68 -22.63
C PHE A 103 4.06 0.59 -23.22
N LYS A 104 4.95 -0.01 -22.42
CA LYS A 104 5.76 -1.16 -22.86
C LYS A 104 4.87 -2.36 -23.19
N ARG A 105 3.73 -2.54 -22.48
CA ARG A 105 2.70 -3.56 -22.78
C ARG A 105 1.95 -3.32 -24.10
N LEU A 106 1.80 -2.06 -24.53
CA LEU A 106 1.19 -1.72 -25.82
C LEU A 106 2.16 -1.89 -27.01
N THR A 107 3.47 -1.91 -26.76
CA THR A 107 4.51 -2.05 -27.81
C THR A 107 5.04 -3.48 -27.97
N PHE A 108 4.34 -4.51 -27.47
CA PHE A 108 4.84 -5.90 -27.44
C PHE A 108 4.64 -6.63 -28.78
N PHE A 109 5.61 -6.46 -29.68
CA PHE A 109 5.87 -7.35 -30.84
C PHE A 109 7.25 -8.02 -30.75
N SER A 110 7.80 -8.21 -29.55
CA SER A 110 9.07 -8.93 -29.41
C SER A 110 9.06 -9.77 -28.14
N GLU A 111 9.34 -11.05 -28.37
CA GLU A 111 9.52 -12.11 -27.38
C GLU A 111 10.56 -11.75 -26.30
N ASP A 112 10.32 -12.36 -25.15
CA ASP A 112 11.21 -12.63 -24.02
C ASP A 112 11.48 -11.57 -22.93
N SER A 113 11.11 -11.99 -21.72
CA SER A 113 11.50 -11.53 -20.39
C SER A 113 10.82 -10.25 -19.84
N THR A 114 9.54 -10.35 -19.51
CA THR A 114 9.09 -9.71 -18.25
C THR A 114 9.92 -10.33 -17.13
N ALA A 115 10.83 -9.57 -16.51
CA ALA A 115 11.64 -10.06 -15.41
C ALA A 115 10.73 -10.43 -14.22
N VAL A 116 10.22 -11.65 -14.23
CA VAL A 116 9.55 -12.25 -13.08
C VAL A 116 10.62 -12.29 -11.99
N THR A 117 10.34 -11.66 -10.84
CA THR A 117 11.20 -11.79 -9.67
C THR A 117 11.47 -13.28 -9.45
N ASN A 118 12.72 -13.67 -9.27
CA ASN A 118 13.09 -15.06 -9.08
C ASN A 118 12.65 -15.52 -7.68
N ILE A 119 11.35 -15.76 -7.52
CA ILE A 119 10.71 -16.15 -6.26
C ILE A 119 11.32 -17.46 -5.76
N ARG A 120 11.66 -18.38 -6.69
CA ARG A 120 12.29 -19.66 -6.33
C ARG A 120 13.65 -19.46 -5.66
N ALA A 121 14.46 -18.51 -6.12
CA ALA A 121 15.71 -18.15 -5.44
C ALA A 121 15.49 -17.59 -4.03
N ILE A 122 14.44 -16.77 -3.85
CA ILE A 122 14.05 -16.23 -2.54
C ILE A 122 13.62 -17.37 -1.61
N ILE A 123 12.71 -18.25 -2.04
CA ILE A 123 12.23 -19.40 -1.25
C ILE A 123 13.37 -20.32 -0.84
N ASN A 124 14.27 -20.66 -1.76
CA ASN A 124 15.42 -21.50 -1.44
C ASN A 124 16.35 -20.86 -0.40
N ALA A 125 16.63 -19.55 -0.54
CA ALA A 125 17.42 -18.80 0.44
C ALA A 125 16.74 -18.77 1.81
N LEU A 126 15.42 -18.55 1.86
CA LEU A 126 14.64 -18.56 3.10
C LEU A 126 14.68 -19.93 3.79
N GLY A 127 14.51 -21.02 3.03
CA GLY A 127 14.63 -22.39 3.57
C GLY A 127 16.02 -22.65 4.16
N LYS A 128 17.07 -22.21 3.47
CA LYS A 128 18.45 -22.33 3.98
C LYS A 128 18.66 -21.52 5.26
N MET A 129 18.27 -20.24 5.26
CA MET A 129 18.40 -19.35 6.41
C MET A 129 17.55 -19.81 7.60
N SER A 130 16.38 -20.39 7.36
CA SER A 130 15.54 -21.02 8.38
C SER A 130 16.26 -22.17 9.06
N SER A 131 16.86 -23.08 8.28
CA SER A 131 17.61 -24.24 8.81
C SER A 131 18.84 -23.83 9.64
N THR A 132 19.48 -22.72 9.31
CA THR A 132 20.65 -22.20 10.03
C THR A 132 20.30 -21.15 11.09
N LYS A 133 19.01 -20.83 11.27
CA LYS A 133 18.53 -19.75 12.15
C LYS A 133 19.25 -18.43 11.89
N THR A 134 19.41 -18.11 10.62
CA THR A 134 19.96 -16.83 10.15
C THR A 134 18.81 -15.84 10.02
N GLY A 135 18.85 -14.75 10.79
CA GLY A 135 17.84 -13.71 10.74
C GLY A 135 17.84 -12.99 9.39
N ALA A 136 16.67 -12.81 8.80
CA ALA A 136 16.51 -12.10 7.53
C ALA A 136 15.25 -11.23 7.53
N LEU A 137 15.30 -10.13 6.78
CA LEU A 137 14.17 -9.22 6.57
C LEU A 137 14.19 -8.75 5.12
N ILE A 138 13.31 -9.32 4.30
CA ILE A 138 13.21 -9.04 2.87
C ILE A 138 11.90 -8.30 2.62
N VAL A 139 11.97 -7.14 1.97
CA VAL A 139 10.82 -6.35 1.54
C VAL A 139 10.77 -6.36 0.03
N ILE A 140 9.64 -6.77 -0.55
CA ILE A 140 9.44 -6.83 -1.99
C ILE A 140 8.45 -5.75 -2.38
N GLN A 141 8.90 -4.83 -3.25
CA GLN A 141 8.06 -3.76 -3.77
C GLN A 141 6.95 -4.32 -4.66
N ARG A 142 5.76 -3.73 -4.52
CA ARG A 142 4.62 -3.96 -5.41
C ARG A 142 4.33 -2.71 -6.23
N ASN A 143 3.19 -2.03 -6.00
CA ASN A 143 2.79 -0.90 -6.83
C ASN A 143 3.34 0.44 -6.32
N GLN A 144 3.51 0.59 -5.00
CA GLN A 144 4.05 1.82 -4.41
C GLN A 144 5.57 1.78 -4.36
N SER A 145 6.20 2.92 -4.64
CA SER A 145 7.66 3.06 -4.50
C SER A 145 8.10 2.99 -3.04
N LEU A 146 9.22 2.31 -2.78
CA LEU A 146 9.87 2.23 -1.47
C LEU A 146 11.05 3.22 -1.30
N ASP A 147 11.14 4.25 -2.15
CA ASP A 147 12.27 5.20 -2.14
C ASP A 147 12.51 5.87 -0.77
N PHE A 148 11.45 6.06 0.02
CA PHE A 148 11.52 6.68 1.36
C PHE A 148 12.27 5.84 2.41
N VAL A 149 12.38 4.52 2.21
CA VAL A 149 13.21 3.63 3.05
C VAL A 149 14.52 3.25 2.36
N LYS A 150 14.54 3.17 1.03
CA LYS A 150 15.76 2.83 0.28
C LYS A 150 16.91 3.79 0.54
N SER A 151 16.63 5.09 0.66
CA SER A 151 17.66 6.11 0.91
C SER A 151 18.34 6.00 2.27
N THR A 152 17.80 5.17 3.19
CA THR A 152 18.38 4.97 4.52
C THR A 152 19.41 3.84 4.57
N GLY A 153 19.41 2.95 3.57
CA GLY A 153 20.32 1.82 3.47
C GLY A 153 21.45 2.06 2.47
N ASP A 154 22.20 0.99 2.21
CA ASP A 154 23.27 0.99 1.21
C ASP A 154 22.66 0.64 -0.16
N ALA A 155 22.86 1.51 -1.15
CA ALA A 155 22.33 1.32 -2.49
C ALA A 155 22.99 0.10 -3.18
N MET A 156 22.16 -0.73 -3.80
CA MET A 156 22.60 -1.89 -4.57
C MET A 156 21.94 -1.93 -5.95
N HIS A 157 22.56 -2.66 -6.87
CA HIS A 157 21.97 -2.93 -8.18
C HIS A 157 22.33 -4.34 -8.62
N VAL A 158 21.78 -5.32 -7.91
CA VAL A 158 22.18 -6.72 -8.03
C VAL A 158 20.97 -7.58 -8.33
N THR A 159 21.04 -8.42 -9.35
CA THR A 159 19.94 -9.35 -9.67
C THR A 159 19.73 -10.36 -8.54
N VAL A 160 18.47 -10.61 -8.20
CA VAL A 160 18.10 -11.57 -7.16
C VAL A 160 18.61 -12.97 -7.51
N ASN A 161 19.44 -13.51 -6.63
CA ASN A 161 19.84 -14.91 -6.64
C ASN A 161 20.07 -15.39 -5.20
N GLN A 162 20.02 -16.71 -5.01
CA GLN A 162 20.12 -17.31 -3.68
C GLN A 162 21.46 -17.01 -2.98
N PRO A 163 22.64 -17.19 -3.61
CA PRO A 163 23.92 -16.93 -2.94
C PRO A 163 24.07 -15.49 -2.42
N ILE A 164 23.54 -14.50 -3.15
CA ILE A 164 23.62 -13.09 -2.76
C ILE A 164 22.69 -12.81 -1.58
N ILE A 165 21.48 -13.36 -1.56
CA ILE A 165 20.57 -13.23 -0.41
C ILE A 165 21.23 -13.80 0.85
N GLU A 166 21.76 -15.02 0.76
CA GLU A 166 22.44 -15.68 1.89
C GLU A 166 23.67 -14.89 2.36
N SER A 167 24.44 -14.31 1.43
CA SER A 167 25.63 -13.51 1.75
C SER A 167 25.29 -12.18 2.44
N ILE A 168 24.18 -11.54 2.03
CA ILE A 168 23.73 -10.29 2.64
C ILE A 168 23.34 -10.50 4.10
N PHE A 169 22.58 -11.56 4.40
CA PHE A 169 22.12 -11.87 5.76
C PHE A 169 23.10 -12.71 6.59
N PHE A 170 24.29 -13.00 6.06
CA PHE A 170 25.31 -13.70 6.83
C PHE A 170 25.67 -12.92 8.11
N LYS A 171 25.70 -13.58 9.28
CA LYS A 171 25.79 -12.92 10.60
C LYS A 171 26.97 -11.94 10.77
N ASN A 172 28.07 -12.14 10.04
CA ASN A 172 29.26 -11.28 10.13
C ASN A 172 29.38 -10.31 8.95
N SER A 173 28.41 -10.29 8.04
CA SER A 173 28.39 -9.38 6.90
C SER A 173 28.01 -7.98 7.36
N PRO A 174 28.67 -6.90 6.93
CA PRO A 174 28.23 -5.54 7.25
C PRO A 174 26.80 -5.22 6.77
N LEU A 175 26.26 -6.00 5.82
CA LEU A 175 24.97 -5.76 5.18
C LEU A 175 23.77 -6.41 5.90
N HIS A 176 24.00 -7.27 6.90
CA HIS A 176 22.95 -8.11 7.49
C HIS A 176 22.00 -7.36 8.45
N ASP A 177 22.40 -6.18 8.91
CA ASP A 177 21.68 -5.43 9.94
C ASP A 177 20.67 -4.45 9.35
N GLY A 178 19.54 -4.97 8.89
CA GLY A 178 18.44 -4.18 8.37
C GLY A 178 17.64 -4.94 7.33
N ALA A 179 16.89 -4.22 6.51
CA ALA A 179 16.09 -4.80 5.44
C ALA A 179 16.82 -4.83 4.10
N MET A 180 16.58 -5.90 3.35
CA MET A 180 16.82 -5.99 1.91
C MET A 180 15.57 -5.53 1.17
N ILE A 181 15.73 -4.67 0.16
CA ILE A 181 14.62 -4.19 -0.67
C ILE A 181 14.78 -4.74 -2.10
N ILE A 182 13.75 -5.41 -2.60
CA ILE A 182 13.70 -6.00 -3.94
C ILE A 182 12.67 -5.25 -4.80
N GLU A 183 13.09 -4.82 -5.99
CA GLU A 183 12.25 -4.21 -7.03
C GLU A 183 12.51 -4.91 -8.37
N ASP A 184 11.47 -5.39 -9.05
CA ASP A 184 11.57 -5.96 -10.41
C ASP A 184 12.76 -6.93 -10.59
N ASN A 185 12.87 -7.96 -9.73
CA ASN A 185 13.97 -8.93 -9.69
C ASN A 185 15.37 -8.38 -9.34
N THR A 186 15.46 -7.16 -8.80
CA THR A 186 16.72 -6.50 -8.44
C THR A 186 16.72 -6.13 -6.96
N ILE A 187 17.79 -6.47 -6.25
CA ILE A 187 18.08 -5.98 -4.90
C ILE A 187 18.57 -4.54 -5.06
N THR A 188 17.77 -3.58 -4.61
CA THR A 188 18.01 -2.14 -4.80
C THR A 188 18.61 -1.46 -3.57
N ALA A 189 18.39 -2.03 -2.39
CA ALA A 189 19.00 -1.56 -1.15
C ALA A 189 19.20 -2.72 -0.17
N THR A 190 20.22 -2.62 0.66
CA THR A 190 20.46 -3.47 1.84
C THR A 190 20.63 -2.59 3.06
N ARG A 191 20.55 -3.17 4.27
CA ARG A 191 20.69 -2.41 5.52
C ARG A 191 19.69 -1.25 5.64
N ALA A 192 18.56 -1.34 4.95
CA ALA A 192 17.55 -0.29 4.96
C ALA A 192 16.84 -0.25 6.32
N ILE A 193 16.68 0.94 6.86
CA ILE A 193 15.99 1.19 8.12
C ILE A 193 14.50 1.33 7.83
N LEU A 194 13.71 0.39 8.33
CA LEU A 194 12.27 0.41 8.15
C LEU A 194 11.55 1.10 9.32
N PRO A 195 10.37 1.69 9.07
CA PRO A 195 9.48 2.11 10.13
C PRO A 195 9.02 0.91 10.94
N ILE A 196 8.99 1.07 12.26
CA ILE A 196 8.55 0.02 13.20
C ILE A 196 7.09 0.27 13.55
N SER A 197 6.27 -0.78 13.53
CA SER A 197 4.88 -0.67 14.02
C SER A 197 4.84 -0.44 15.52
N ASN A 198 3.99 0.49 15.93
CA ASN A 198 3.71 0.82 17.34
C ASN A 198 2.53 0.03 17.89
N ASP A 199 1.99 -0.95 17.15
CA ASP A 199 0.89 -1.76 17.61
C ASP A 199 1.30 -2.57 18.85
N ARG A 200 0.51 -2.41 19.92
CA ARG A 200 0.67 -3.09 21.20
C ARG A 200 0.13 -4.51 21.17
N ASN A 201 -0.68 -4.85 20.17
CA ASN A 201 -1.24 -6.18 19.99
C ASN A 201 -0.23 -7.18 19.44
N ILE A 202 0.89 -6.72 18.87
CA ILE A 202 1.97 -7.59 18.39
C ILE A 202 2.58 -8.33 19.59
N PRO A 203 2.51 -9.68 19.63
CA PRO A 203 3.06 -10.47 20.73
C PRO A 203 4.52 -10.13 21.03
N GLN A 204 4.88 -10.04 22.32
CA GLN A 204 6.23 -9.67 22.75
C GLN A 204 7.34 -10.62 22.26
N ARG A 205 6.99 -11.86 21.90
CA ARG A 205 7.90 -12.82 21.28
C ARG A 205 8.45 -12.37 19.91
N PHE A 206 7.82 -11.40 19.27
CA PHE A 206 8.27 -10.88 17.98
C PHE A 206 9.24 -9.71 18.16
N GLY A 207 10.49 -9.95 17.73
CA GLY A 207 11.56 -8.95 17.76
C GLY A 207 11.42 -7.81 16.75
N LEU A 208 12.45 -6.96 16.67
CA LEU A 208 12.43 -5.73 15.87
C LEU A 208 12.22 -5.97 14.37
N ARG A 209 12.78 -7.05 13.79
CA ARG A 209 12.59 -7.38 12.36
C ARG A 209 11.11 -7.63 12.01
N HIS A 210 10.36 -8.30 12.89
CA HIS A 210 8.93 -8.55 12.69
C HIS A 210 8.14 -7.24 12.79
N ARG A 211 8.43 -6.41 13.80
CA ARG A 211 7.77 -5.10 13.95
C ARG A 211 8.07 -4.15 12.79
N ALA A 212 9.29 -4.21 12.25
CA ALA A 212 9.72 -3.48 11.06
C ALA A 212 8.98 -3.96 9.80
N ALA A 213 8.87 -5.29 9.62
CA ALA A 213 8.08 -5.88 8.53
C ALA A 213 6.60 -5.48 8.59
N ILE A 214 5.99 -5.51 9.77
CA ILE A 214 4.61 -5.02 9.95
C ILE A 214 4.54 -3.53 9.61
N GLY A 215 5.42 -2.70 10.20
CA GLY A 215 5.40 -1.26 10.00
C GLY A 215 5.59 -0.80 8.54
N ILE A 216 6.38 -1.53 7.73
CA ILE A 216 6.51 -1.20 6.30
C ILE A 216 5.27 -1.60 5.50
N THR A 217 4.62 -2.72 5.84
CA THR A 217 3.39 -3.18 5.15
C THR A 217 2.13 -2.45 5.60
N GLU A 218 2.14 -1.78 6.76
CA GLU A 218 1.11 -0.81 7.15
C GLU A 218 1.18 0.48 6.31
N LYS A 219 2.39 0.90 5.94
CA LYS A 219 2.64 2.18 5.27
C LYS A 219 2.70 2.08 3.74
N SER A 220 2.82 0.88 3.19
CA SER A 220 2.92 0.64 1.75
C SER A 220 2.23 -0.67 1.36
N ASP A 221 1.98 -0.88 0.07
CA ASP A 221 1.41 -2.15 -0.42
C ASP A 221 2.46 -3.26 -0.61
N ALA A 222 3.70 -3.02 -0.16
CA ALA A 222 4.78 -3.99 -0.23
C ALA A 222 4.51 -5.21 0.66
N VAL A 223 5.18 -6.30 0.34
CA VAL A 223 5.12 -7.54 1.12
C VAL A 223 6.45 -7.78 1.78
N SER A 224 6.43 -8.34 2.99
CA SER A 224 7.64 -8.56 3.78
C SER A 224 7.75 -10.01 4.20
N ILE A 225 8.97 -10.54 4.15
CA ILE A 225 9.30 -11.88 4.61
C ILE A 225 10.37 -11.75 5.69
N VAL A 226 10.13 -12.40 6.83
CA VAL A 226 11.04 -12.40 7.97
C VAL A 226 11.46 -13.82 8.28
N VAL A 227 12.76 -14.03 8.52
CA VAL A 227 13.26 -15.26 9.14
C VAL A 227 13.71 -14.90 10.56
N SER A 228 13.17 -15.60 11.55
CA SER A 228 13.52 -15.40 12.95
C SER A 228 14.91 -15.98 13.25
N GLU A 229 15.77 -15.18 13.86
CA GLU A 229 17.10 -15.62 14.31
C GLU A 229 17.05 -16.54 15.55
N GLU A 230 15.94 -16.54 16.28
CA GLU A 230 15.79 -17.33 17.51
C GLU A 230 15.38 -18.78 17.21
N ASN A 231 14.39 -18.94 16.33
CA ASN A 231 13.75 -20.24 16.07
C ASN A 231 13.79 -20.66 14.59
N GLY A 232 14.25 -19.80 13.68
CA GLY A 232 14.28 -20.09 12.23
C GLY A 232 12.91 -19.98 11.55
N GLN A 233 11.86 -19.58 12.26
CA GLN A 233 10.51 -19.47 11.71
C GLN A 233 10.48 -18.42 10.59
N ILE A 234 9.89 -18.79 9.45
CA ILE A 234 9.62 -17.89 8.34
C ILE A 234 8.23 -17.29 8.56
N SER A 235 8.12 -15.97 8.45
CA SER A 235 6.86 -15.24 8.54
C SER A 235 6.66 -14.42 7.28
N TYR A 236 5.47 -14.51 6.69
CA TYR A 236 5.04 -13.68 5.58
C TYR A 236 4.05 -12.64 6.10
N ILE A 237 4.30 -11.37 5.77
CA ILE A 237 3.56 -10.23 6.32
C ILE A 237 3.10 -9.35 5.18
N LYS A 238 1.82 -9.00 5.20
CA LYS A 238 1.15 -8.21 4.17
C LYS A 238 0.03 -7.39 4.80
N GLU A 239 -0.09 -6.13 4.39
CA GLU A 239 -1.14 -5.21 4.87
C GLU A 239 -1.19 -5.09 6.41
N GLY A 240 -0.04 -5.20 7.08
CA GLY A 240 0.08 -5.10 8.53
C GLY A 240 -0.13 -6.42 9.30
N ASP A 241 -0.53 -7.50 8.63
CA ASP A 241 -0.88 -8.77 9.28
C ASP A 241 -0.01 -9.94 8.81
N PHE A 242 0.08 -10.97 9.67
CA PHE A 242 0.71 -12.25 9.34
C PHE A 242 -0.20 -13.06 8.43
N VAL A 243 0.35 -13.54 7.32
CA VAL A 243 -0.33 -14.46 6.41
C VAL A 243 0.12 -15.88 6.75
N LEU A 244 -0.84 -16.75 7.01
CA LEU A 244 -0.59 -18.16 7.32
C LEU A 244 -0.31 -18.95 6.03
N PHE A 245 0.64 -19.87 6.13
CA PHE A 245 0.96 -20.88 5.13
C PHE A 245 1.50 -22.12 5.86
N GLU A 246 1.32 -23.30 5.27
CA GLU A 246 1.71 -24.60 5.81
C GLU A 246 3.15 -24.96 5.44
N ASP A 247 3.56 -24.67 4.21
CA ASP A 247 4.88 -25.01 3.69
C ASP A 247 5.46 -23.97 2.72
N LEU A 248 6.70 -24.21 2.26
CA LEU A 248 7.41 -23.30 1.35
C LEU A 248 6.82 -23.25 -0.06
N GLU A 249 6.12 -24.29 -0.52
CA GLU A 249 5.47 -24.30 -1.83
C GLU A 249 4.15 -23.51 -1.81
N GLU A 250 3.44 -23.54 -0.68
CA GLU A 250 2.31 -22.63 -0.45
C GLU A 250 2.80 -21.17 -0.39
N LEU A 251 3.89 -20.90 0.33
CA LEU A 251 4.49 -19.56 0.36
C LEU A 251 4.91 -19.09 -1.05
N TYR A 252 5.49 -19.98 -1.86
CA TYR A 252 5.81 -19.70 -3.27
C TYR A 252 4.57 -19.26 -4.05
N SER A 253 3.48 -20.02 -3.92
CA SER A 253 2.21 -19.76 -4.61
C SER A 253 1.57 -18.44 -4.17
N ILE A 254 1.61 -18.12 -2.88
CA ILE A 254 1.13 -16.85 -2.33
C ILE A 254 1.95 -15.68 -2.89
N LEU A 255 3.28 -15.79 -2.88
CA LEU A 255 4.17 -14.76 -3.42
C LEU A 255 3.98 -14.55 -4.92
N GLU A 256 3.82 -15.63 -5.69
CA GLU A 256 3.59 -15.55 -7.14
C GLU A 256 2.29 -14.81 -7.43
N LYS A 257 1.23 -15.10 -6.68
CA LYS A 257 -0.05 -14.40 -6.80
C LYS A 257 0.04 -12.92 -6.40
N ASP A 258 0.80 -12.60 -5.36
CA ASP A 258 0.92 -11.22 -4.86
C ASP A 258 1.83 -10.32 -5.73
N LEU A 259 2.79 -10.91 -6.45
CA LEU A 259 3.76 -10.21 -7.30
C LEU A 259 3.39 -10.16 -8.79
N SER A 260 2.35 -10.90 -9.20
CA SER A 260 1.78 -10.89 -10.56
C SER A 260 0.94 -9.65 -10.84
#